data_AF-A0A364LCH6-F1
#
_entry.id   AF-A0A364LCH6-F1
#
_cell.length_a   1.000
_cell.length_b   1.000
_cell.length_c   1.000
_cell.angle_alpha   90.00
_cell.angle_beta   90.00
_cell.angle_gamma   90.00
#
_symmetry.space_group_name_H-M   'P 1'
#
loop_
_entity.id
_entity.type
_entity.pdbx_description
1 polymer ?
#
loop_
_entity_poly.entity_id
_entity_poly.type
_entity_poly.pdbx_seq_one_letter_code
_entity_poly.pdbx_strand_id
1 'polypeptide(L)'
;MTKTAHYNDWPNTQGFDVRYQELEPTELEVVGTIPAYCAGVLFRNGLGPREVETDKKTTYKLNHWFDCFSQVHRFQIHAPTTEHSNVRVTHNSRLTCDGVVQRIKKSGYRGEITFGAKYDPCMSVFQKVQSFFNPSPKDSADGVDVCVSLSVNFPGLSPTGSKREKPFEKSGLQTLCNKTDNSVLQMLDPTTLEPIGIAEQTALHPSLKGQLSAAHAKTDPVTGEVFNYNLELGTNVYRVFTVSPSTGKTHILATFKHPPAYIHSFFISENYVILCVWSSHFRKGGLPMLLNHNFVDTLADYKTSSGATWFVIDRKPGGSGIVATYESDSFFSFHSINAYEEPSPTDPSKTDVVADLLAYDSLDVLKRFYVDNLLSDSPTAKSLTESSNFDTYAGFRRFRLAHLPKTPNSRPLKATVDISMDKKLWPELPSINPRFKLRKHRFVYGVRSAGKSTFIDGLVKIDVDTKSTVSWSEHGQTPGEPIFVPDPSSDDEDAGSLLSVVLDGIAGKSYLLVLDAKTMTEVGRAKVDSVVGFGFHGTHVAEANL
;
A
#
# COMPACT_ATOMS: atom_id res chain seq x y z
N MET A 1 9.87 -27.20 -27.66
CA MET A 1 9.07 -26.15 -26.99
C MET A 1 9.55 -24.82 -27.51
N THR A 2 8.68 -24.00 -28.10
CA THR A 2 9.01 -22.61 -28.47
C THR A 2 9.27 -21.82 -27.19
N LYS A 3 10.45 -21.21 -27.04
CA LYS A 3 10.76 -20.32 -25.91
C LYS A 3 9.75 -19.16 -25.95
N THR A 4 8.98 -18.96 -24.88
CA THR A 4 8.05 -17.83 -24.77
C THR A 4 8.85 -16.53 -24.91
N ALA A 5 8.42 -15.65 -25.82
CA ALA A 5 9.09 -14.38 -26.05
C ALA A 5 8.58 -13.35 -25.03
N HIS A 6 9.51 -12.78 -24.25
CA HIS A 6 9.23 -11.72 -23.30
C HIS A 6 9.69 -10.37 -23.87
N TYR A 7 8.97 -9.29 -23.58
CA TYR A 7 9.34 -7.93 -23.94
C TYR A 7 10.74 -7.61 -23.41
N ASN A 8 11.64 -7.22 -24.31
CA ASN A 8 13.06 -6.92 -24.02
C ASN A 8 13.81 -8.00 -23.22
N ASP A 9 13.46 -9.29 -23.40
CA ASP A 9 14.05 -10.40 -22.63
C ASP A 9 13.94 -10.18 -21.10
N TRP A 10 12.79 -9.63 -20.66
CA TRP A 10 12.51 -9.35 -19.25
C TRP A 10 11.34 -10.21 -18.74
N PRO A 11 11.59 -11.44 -18.26
CA PRO A 11 10.51 -12.36 -17.89
C PRO A 11 9.91 -11.98 -16.53
N ASN A 12 8.84 -11.19 -16.53
CA ASN A 12 8.11 -10.84 -15.30
C ASN A 12 6.82 -11.64 -15.11
N THR A 13 6.36 -12.40 -16.13
CA THR A 13 5.04 -13.04 -16.12
C THR A 13 4.86 -14.00 -14.94
N GLN A 14 5.92 -14.72 -14.56
CA GLN A 14 5.91 -15.63 -13.41
C GLN A 14 5.63 -14.93 -12.07
N GLY A 15 6.00 -13.65 -11.94
CA GLY A 15 5.74 -12.85 -10.74
C GLY A 15 4.27 -12.49 -10.54
N PHE A 16 3.42 -12.79 -11.53
CA PHE A 16 1.96 -12.62 -11.48
C PHE A 16 1.20 -13.95 -11.30
N ASP A 17 1.90 -15.08 -11.18
CA ASP A 17 1.26 -16.40 -11.06
C ASP A 17 2.04 -17.34 -10.14
N VAL A 18 1.95 -17.11 -8.83
CA VAL A 18 2.73 -17.83 -7.83
C VAL A 18 1.87 -18.87 -7.13
N ARG A 19 2.32 -20.13 -7.14
CA ARG A 19 1.63 -21.25 -6.46
C ARG A 19 2.40 -21.81 -5.27
N TYR A 20 3.68 -21.46 -5.16
CA TYR A 20 4.55 -21.96 -4.11
C TYR A 20 4.27 -21.24 -2.79
N GLN A 21 4.35 -21.99 -1.70
CA GLN A 21 4.30 -21.50 -0.33
C GLN A 21 5.35 -22.25 0.49
N GLU A 22 6.09 -21.53 1.31
CA GLU A 22 6.99 -22.09 2.32
C GLU A 22 6.40 -21.89 3.72
N LEU A 23 5.71 -22.89 4.27
CA LEU A 23 4.94 -22.68 5.52
C LEU A 23 5.84 -22.61 6.76
N GLU A 24 6.96 -23.32 6.73
CA GLU A 24 7.93 -23.36 7.84
C GLU A 24 9.14 -22.46 7.53
N PRO A 25 9.74 -21.79 8.52
CA PRO A 25 10.94 -21.00 8.29
C PRO A 25 12.10 -21.83 7.73
N THR A 26 12.59 -21.44 6.55
CA THR A 26 13.75 -22.05 5.89
C THR A 26 14.93 -21.10 5.86
N GLU A 27 16.14 -21.62 6.02
CA GLU A 27 17.38 -20.83 5.93
C GLU A 27 17.67 -20.45 4.47
N LEU A 28 17.98 -19.18 4.21
CA LEU A 28 18.34 -18.69 2.88
C LEU A 28 19.86 -18.59 2.70
N GLU A 29 20.34 -18.81 1.47
CA GLU A 29 21.72 -18.54 1.10
C GLU A 29 21.96 -17.02 1.05
N VAL A 30 22.83 -16.51 1.93
CA VAL A 30 23.25 -15.11 1.96
C VAL A 30 24.52 -14.91 1.14
N VAL A 31 24.49 -13.93 0.22
CA VAL A 31 25.64 -13.50 -0.59
C VAL A 31 25.94 -12.03 -0.28
N GLY A 32 27.23 -11.69 -0.17
CA GLY A 32 27.66 -10.34 0.23
C GLY A 32 27.63 -10.16 1.75
N THR A 33 27.42 -8.93 2.21
CA THR A 33 27.43 -8.56 3.63
C THR A 33 26.19 -7.72 3.94
N ILE A 34 25.16 -8.37 4.49
CA ILE A 34 23.99 -7.68 5.02
C ILE A 34 24.40 -6.98 6.34
N PRO A 35 24.21 -5.66 6.50
CA PRO A 35 24.54 -4.96 7.73
C PRO A 35 23.77 -5.52 8.93
N ALA A 36 24.45 -5.69 10.07
CA ALA A 36 23.84 -6.27 11.27
C ALA A 36 22.65 -5.44 11.81
N TYR A 37 22.64 -4.12 11.59
CA TYR A 37 21.51 -3.27 11.98
C TYR A 37 20.23 -3.54 11.17
N CYS A 38 20.29 -4.32 10.08
CA CYS A 38 19.10 -4.78 9.37
C CYS A 38 18.37 -5.90 10.11
N ALA A 39 18.94 -6.46 11.19
CA ALA A 39 18.33 -7.51 11.99
C ALA A 39 16.91 -7.12 12.45
N GLY A 40 15.99 -8.08 12.35
CA GLY A 40 14.56 -7.85 12.50
C GLY A 40 13.73 -8.74 11.60
N VAL A 41 12.46 -8.40 11.44
CA VAL A 41 11.52 -9.13 10.57
C VAL A 41 10.93 -8.18 9.54
N LEU A 42 11.13 -8.50 8.27
CA LEU A 42 10.45 -7.86 7.15
C LEU A 42 9.23 -8.71 6.75
N PHE A 43 8.05 -8.11 6.89
CA PHE A 43 6.81 -8.65 6.31
C PHE A 43 6.54 -7.98 4.97
N ARG A 44 6.16 -8.79 3.97
CA ARG A 44 5.78 -8.32 2.63
C ARG A 44 4.48 -8.97 2.21
N ASN A 45 3.56 -8.19 1.65
CA ASN A 45 2.53 -8.76 0.81
C ASN A 45 3.16 -9.31 -0.47
N GLY A 46 2.55 -10.36 -1.00
CA GLY A 46 2.81 -11.02 -2.26
C GLY A 46 1.47 -11.39 -2.90
N LEU A 47 1.52 -11.90 -4.12
CA LEU A 47 0.35 -12.44 -4.80
C LEU A 47 0.46 -13.95 -4.95
N GLY A 48 -0.68 -14.62 -4.91
CA GLY A 48 -0.84 -16.04 -5.18
C GLY A 48 -1.12 -16.34 -6.67
N PRO A 49 -1.88 -17.41 -6.97
CA PRO A 49 -2.07 -17.86 -8.34
C PRO A 49 -2.91 -16.88 -9.16
N ARG A 50 -2.67 -16.79 -10.47
CA ARG A 50 -3.48 -15.95 -11.36
C ARG A 50 -4.82 -16.58 -11.76
N GLU A 51 -4.87 -17.91 -11.68
CA GLU A 51 -5.97 -18.70 -12.17
C GLU A 51 -6.32 -19.81 -11.17
N VAL A 52 -7.61 -20.12 -11.07
CA VAL A 52 -8.13 -21.20 -10.23
C VAL A 52 -9.04 -22.08 -11.09
N GLU A 53 -8.70 -23.35 -11.22
CA GLU A 53 -9.59 -24.34 -11.83
C GLU A 53 -10.75 -24.66 -10.89
N THR A 54 -11.96 -24.73 -11.45
CA THR A 54 -13.18 -25.03 -10.73
C THR A 54 -13.54 -26.51 -10.81
N ASP A 55 -14.35 -26.98 -9.87
CA ASP A 55 -14.90 -28.35 -9.86
C ASP A 55 -15.75 -28.64 -11.11
N LYS A 56 -16.27 -27.59 -11.77
CA LYS A 56 -17.01 -27.66 -13.03
C LYS A 56 -16.08 -27.66 -14.26
N LYS A 57 -14.76 -27.80 -14.07
CA LYS A 57 -13.73 -27.78 -15.13
C LYS A 57 -13.74 -26.49 -15.95
N THR A 58 -14.08 -25.37 -15.32
CA THR A 58 -13.88 -24.02 -15.88
C THR A 58 -12.71 -23.35 -15.16
N THR A 59 -12.18 -22.27 -15.73
CA THR A 59 -11.07 -21.53 -15.14
C THR A 59 -11.54 -20.14 -14.70
N TYR A 60 -11.40 -19.83 -13.42
CA TYR A 60 -11.50 -18.47 -12.93
C TYR A 60 -10.17 -17.75 -13.15
N LYS A 61 -10.20 -16.57 -13.77
CA LYS A 61 -8.99 -15.78 -14.08
C LYS A 61 -9.06 -14.42 -13.42
N LEU A 62 -7.94 -14.01 -12.81
CA LEU A 62 -7.76 -12.65 -12.33
C LEU A 62 -7.61 -11.69 -13.50
N ASN A 63 -8.27 -10.53 -13.40
CA ASN A 63 -8.21 -9.49 -14.43
C ASN A 63 -7.32 -8.31 -14.03
N HIS A 64 -7.30 -7.96 -12.75
CA HIS A 64 -6.62 -6.77 -12.25
C HIS A 64 -5.60 -7.13 -11.16
N TRP A 65 -4.47 -6.42 -11.11
CA TRP A 65 -3.39 -6.69 -10.15
C TRP A 65 -3.88 -6.65 -8.70
N PHE A 66 -4.76 -5.70 -8.36
CA PHE A 66 -5.38 -5.56 -7.03
C PHE A 66 -6.47 -6.61 -6.71
N ASP A 67 -6.82 -7.50 -7.65
CA ASP A 67 -7.72 -8.64 -7.39
C ASP A 67 -6.93 -9.90 -6.96
N CYS A 68 -5.61 -9.78 -6.78
CA CYS A 68 -4.74 -10.91 -6.48
C CYS A 68 -5.11 -11.62 -5.18
N PHE A 69 -4.95 -12.95 -5.19
CA PHE A 69 -5.03 -13.74 -3.96
C PHE A 69 -3.88 -13.38 -3.03
N SER A 70 -4.19 -12.95 -1.81
CA SER A 70 -3.21 -12.50 -0.84
C SER A 70 -2.23 -13.60 -0.45
N GLN A 71 -0.94 -13.31 -0.63
CA GLN A 71 0.15 -14.05 0.00
C GLN A 71 0.90 -13.09 0.94
N VAL A 72 1.42 -13.60 2.04
CA VAL A 72 2.33 -12.86 2.93
C VAL A 72 3.64 -13.60 3.03
N HIS A 73 4.74 -12.86 3.02
CA HIS A 73 6.11 -13.36 3.19
C HIS A 73 6.71 -12.74 4.45
N ARG A 74 7.50 -13.54 5.16
CA ARG A 74 8.24 -13.17 6.36
C ARG A 74 9.71 -13.46 6.12
N PHE A 75 10.54 -12.43 6.12
CA PHE A 75 11.98 -12.54 6.08
C PHE A 75 12.52 -12.11 7.45
N GLN A 76 12.99 -13.06 8.25
CA GLN A 76 13.66 -12.76 9.51
C GLN A 76 15.16 -12.69 9.26
N ILE A 77 15.73 -11.51 9.49
CA ILE A 77 17.15 -11.23 9.44
C ILE A 77 17.67 -11.37 10.87
N HIS A 78 18.52 -12.36 11.10
CA HIS A 78 19.09 -12.66 12.41
C HIS A 78 20.42 -11.93 12.56
N ALA A 79 20.62 -11.25 13.69
CA ALA A 79 21.91 -10.64 14.01
C ALA A 79 23.00 -11.71 14.16
N PRO A 80 24.28 -11.37 13.91
CA PRO A 80 25.40 -12.24 14.23
C PRO A 80 25.41 -12.62 15.72
N THR A 81 25.72 -13.88 16.01
CA THR A 81 25.89 -14.41 17.37
C THR A 81 27.28 -15.03 17.53
N THR A 82 27.61 -15.49 18.74
CA THR A 82 28.86 -16.24 18.99
C THR A 82 28.93 -17.56 18.21
N GLU A 83 27.78 -18.16 17.90
CA GLU A 83 27.68 -19.41 17.14
C GLU A 83 27.63 -19.15 15.62
N HIS A 84 27.07 -18.01 15.21
CA HIS A 84 26.93 -17.60 13.83
C HIS A 84 27.50 -16.19 13.61
N SER A 85 28.75 -16.10 13.18
CA SER A 85 29.45 -14.81 13.06
C SER A 85 28.95 -13.89 11.94
N ASN A 86 28.07 -14.40 11.06
CA ASN A 86 27.50 -13.67 9.94
C ASN A 86 25.99 -13.50 10.13
N VAL A 87 25.42 -12.46 9.51
CA VAL A 87 23.97 -12.30 9.40
C VAL A 87 23.38 -13.50 8.68
N ARG A 88 22.27 -14.01 9.23
CA ARG A 88 21.49 -15.09 8.64
C ARG A 88 20.11 -14.60 8.26
N VAL A 89 19.47 -15.25 7.30
CA VAL A 89 18.10 -14.90 6.90
C VAL A 89 17.27 -16.17 6.80
N THR A 90 16.12 -16.19 7.47
CA THR A 90 15.11 -17.24 7.31
C THR A 90 13.86 -16.70 6.63
N HIS A 91 13.20 -17.52 5.81
CA HIS A 91 12.01 -17.15 5.07
C HIS A 91 10.89 -18.17 5.24
N ASN A 92 9.67 -17.66 5.40
CA ASN A 92 8.43 -18.41 5.23
C ASN A 92 7.37 -17.50 4.57
N SER A 93 6.34 -18.11 4.00
CA SER A 93 5.26 -17.45 3.28
C SER A 93 3.98 -18.26 3.35
N ARG A 94 2.82 -17.59 3.32
CA ARG A 94 1.52 -18.25 3.31
C ARG A 94 0.51 -17.49 2.46
N LEU A 95 -0.32 -18.23 1.72
CA LEU A 95 -1.53 -17.72 1.10
C LEU A 95 -2.57 -17.48 2.20
N THR A 96 -3.05 -16.25 2.35
CA THR A 96 -3.91 -15.90 3.50
C THR A 96 -5.40 -15.93 3.17
N CYS A 97 -5.78 -16.36 1.96
CA CYS A 97 -7.15 -16.36 1.47
C CYS A 97 -7.57 -17.73 0.90
N ASP A 98 -7.08 -18.84 1.50
CA ASP A 98 -7.43 -20.20 1.07
C ASP A 98 -8.94 -20.42 0.99
N GLY A 99 -9.70 -19.95 1.98
CA GLY A 99 -11.17 -19.98 1.99
C GLY A 99 -11.81 -19.33 0.76
N VAL A 100 -11.28 -18.20 0.29
CA VAL A 100 -11.72 -17.55 -0.97
C VAL A 100 -11.40 -18.42 -2.17
N VAL A 101 -10.19 -18.98 -2.24
CA VAL A 101 -9.79 -19.90 -3.33
C VAL A 101 -10.69 -21.13 -3.36
N GLN A 102 -11.00 -21.74 -2.21
CA GLN A 102 -11.88 -22.90 -2.13
C GLN A 102 -13.32 -22.56 -2.53
N ARG A 103 -13.81 -21.37 -2.19
CA ARG A 103 -15.13 -20.89 -2.63
C ARG A 103 -15.19 -20.79 -4.16
N ILE A 104 -14.15 -20.24 -4.78
CA ILE A 104 -14.03 -20.14 -6.25
C ILE A 104 -13.94 -21.53 -6.87
N LYS A 105 -13.12 -22.45 -6.32
CA LYS A 105 -13.02 -23.83 -6.82
C LYS A 105 -14.40 -24.51 -6.89
N LYS A 106 -15.18 -24.42 -5.81
CA LYS A 106 -16.50 -25.06 -5.71
C LYS A 106 -17.56 -24.41 -6.58
N SER A 107 -17.60 -23.07 -6.61
CA SER A 107 -18.74 -22.33 -7.18
C SER A 107 -18.46 -21.63 -8.52
N GLY A 108 -17.19 -21.43 -8.86
CA GLY A 108 -16.74 -20.51 -9.90
C GLY A 108 -16.90 -19.03 -9.54
N TYR A 109 -17.31 -18.73 -8.31
CA TYR A 109 -17.65 -17.38 -7.86
C TYR A 109 -16.82 -16.97 -6.65
N ARG A 110 -16.26 -15.76 -6.72
CA ARG A 110 -15.41 -15.17 -5.68
C ARG A 110 -16.20 -14.62 -4.49
N GLY A 111 -17.36 -14.02 -4.74
CA GLY A 111 -18.25 -13.58 -3.66
C GLY A 111 -18.03 -12.17 -3.11
N GLU A 112 -16.99 -11.48 -3.54
CA GLU A 112 -16.62 -10.13 -3.08
C GLU A 112 -16.72 -9.12 -4.24
N ILE A 113 -16.87 -7.84 -3.89
CA ILE A 113 -16.65 -6.76 -4.86
C ILE A 113 -15.16 -6.73 -5.17
N THR A 114 -14.84 -6.84 -6.44
CA THR A 114 -13.45 -6.82 -6.92
C THR A 114 -12.99 -5.38 -7.17
N PHE A 115 -11.70 -5.17 -7.30
CA PHE A 115 -11.17 -3.89 -7.77
C PHE A 115 -11.50 -3.69 -9.26
N GLY A 116 -11.21 -4.66 -10.12
CA GLY A 116 -11.28 -4.45 -11.57
C GLY A 116 -11.83 -5.60 -12.39
N ALA A 117 -12.46 -6.62 -11.80
CA ALA A 117 -12.88 -7.78 -12.57
C ALA A 117 -13.88 -7.44 -13.68
N LYS A 118 -13.55 -7.88 -14.90
CA LYS A 118 -14.43 -7.83 -16.07
C LYS A 118 -15.41 -9.00 -15.95
N TYR A 119 -16.55 -8.77 -15.32
CA TYR A 119 -17.48 -9.85 -14.96
C TYR A 119 -18.27 -10.41 -16.16
N ASP A 120 -18.47 -11.72 -16.15
CA ASP A 120 -19.27 -12.48 -17.12
C ASP A 120 -20.78 -12.14 -16.98
N PRO A 121 -21.49 -11.80 -18.09
CA PRO A 121 -22.90 -11.41 -18.09
C PRO A 121 -23.89 -12.47 -17.55
N CYS A 122 -23.48 -13.73 -17.31
CA CYS A 122 -24.39 -14.80 -16.89
C CYS A 122 -24.86 -14.77 -15.42
N MET A 123 -24.38 -13.85 -14.57
CA MET A 123 -24.89 -13.68 -13.19
C MET A 123 -26.16 -12.83 -13.12
N SER A 124 -27.17 -13.29 -12.36
CA SER A 124 -28.41 -12.51 -12.20
C SER A 124 -28.19 -11.26 -11.35
N VAL A 125 -28.88 -10.16 -11.70
CA VAL A 125 -28.83 -8.87 -10.95
C VAL A 125 -29.23 -9.04 -9.47
N PHE A 126 -30.02 -10.06 -9.15
CA PHE A 126 -30.39 -10.37 -7.77
C PHE A 126 -29.21 -10.91 -6.94
N GLN A 127 -28.41 -11.84 -7.48
CA GLN A 127 -27.20 -12.35 -6.83
C GLN A 127 -26.16 -11.25 -6.61
N LYS A 128 -26.07 -10.35 -7.59
CA LYS A 128 -25.26 -9.13 -7.56
C LYS A 128 -25.63 -8.26 -6.35
N VAL A 129 -26.87 -7.79 -6.33
CA VAL A 129 -27.40 -6.96 -5.23
C VAL A 129 -27.28 -7.65 -3.86
N GLN A 130 -27.60 -8.94 -3.78
CA GLN A 130 -27.52 -9.70 -2.52
C GLN A 130 -26.09 -9.74 -1.96
N SER A 131 -25.06 -9.94 -2.77
CA SER A 131 -23.66 -9.99 -2.29
C SER A 131 -23.13 -8.65 -1.77
N PHE A 132 -23.74 -7.53 -2.16
CA PHE A 132 -23.40 -6.22 -1.64
C PHE A 132 -24.01 -5.96 -0.26
N PHE A 133 -25.27 -6.36 -0.06
CA PHE A 133 -25.99 -6.17 1.20
C PHE A 133 -25.70 -7.26 2.23
N ASN A 134 -25.44 -8.48 1.76
CA ASN A 134 -24.96 -9.63 2.52
C ASN A 134 -23.62 -10.06 1.92
N PRO A 135 -22.50 -9.44 2.36
CA PRO A 135 -21.17 -9.89 1.93
C PRO A 135 -21.04 -11.39 2.16
N SER A 136 -20.29 -12.04 1.28
CA SER A 136 -20.02 -13.48 1.38
C SER A 136 -19.69 -13.90 2.81
N PRO A 137 -20.13 -15.08 3.26
CA PRO A 137 -19.91 -15.54 4.62
C PRO A 137 -18.43 -15.39 5.00
N LYS A 138 -18.16 -14.53 5.99
CA LYS A 138 -16.84 -14.28 6.61
C LYS A 138 -16.63 -15.28 7.75
N ASP A 139 -17.00 -16.54 7.49
CA ASP A 139 -17.16 -17.56 8.52
C ASP A 139 -15.81 -18.09 9.04
N SER A 140 -14.71 -17.76 8.34
CA SER A 140 -13.34 -18.13 8.67
C SER A 140 -12.37 -16.99 8.37
N ALA A 141 -11.22 -16.99 9.05
CA ALA A 141 -10.21 -15.93 8.95
C ALA A 141 -9.58 -15.78 7.55
N ASP A 142 -9.59 -16.85 6.77
CA ASP A 142 -9.12 -16.95 5.38
C ASP A 142 -10.28 -16.84 4.35
N GLY A 143 -11.50 -16.57 4.83
CA GLY A 143 -12.70 -16.41 4.01
C GLY A 143 -12.82 -15.02 3.34
N VAL A 144 -11.81 -14.16 3.55
CA VAL A 144 -11.62 -12.84 2.94
C VAL A 144 -10.28 -12.77 2.23
N ASP A 145 -10.16 -11.89 1.27
CA ASP A 145 -8.89 -11.63 0.57
C ASP A 145 -8.47 -10.17 0.75
N VAL A 146 -7.50 -9.97 1.64
CA VAL A 146 -7.00 -8.66 2.02
C VAL A 146 -5.52 -8.60 1.68
N CYS A 147 -5.18 -7.87 0.61
CA CYS A 147 -3.82 -7.80 0.07
C CYS A 147 -3.48 -6.39 -0.43
N VAL A 148 -3.06 -5.51 0.47
CA VAL A 148 -2.45 -4.23 0.07
C VAL A 148 -1.33 -3.85 1.03
N SER A 149 -1.62 -3.72 2.32
CA SER A 149 -0.61 -3.32 3.29
C SER A 149 -0.73 -4.04 4.62
N LEU A 150 0.39 -4.09 5.34
CA LEU A 150 0.52 -4.75 6.62
C LEU A 150 0.71 -3.71 7.74
N SER A 151 0.28 -4.05 8.93
CA SER A 151 0.64 -3.33 10.15
C SER A 151 0.87 -4.31 11.27
N VAL A 152 1.91 -4.05 12.04
CA VAL A 152 2.17 -4.78 13.28
C VAL A 152 1.52 -4.05 14.44
N ASN A 153 1.04 -4.80 15.43
CA ASN A 153 0.51 -4.25 16.68
C ASN A 153 -0.58 -3.19 16.48
N PHE A 154 -1.47 -3.39 15.50
CA PHE A 154 -2.58 -2.47 15.26
C PHE A 154 -3.40 -2.29 16.56
N PRO A 155 -3.52 -1.06 17.10
CA PRO A 155 -4.10 -0.85 18.42
C PRO A 155 -5.63 -1.01 18.42
N GLY A 156 -6.21 -1.21 19.59
CA GLY A 156 -7.67 -1.33 19.77
C GLY A 156 -8.27 -2.68 19.39
N LEU A 157 -7.46 -3.62 18.87
CA LEU A 157 -7.87 -4.96 18.47
C LEU A 157 -7.03 -6.04 19.17
N SER A 158 -7.66 -7.17 19.43
CA SER A 158 -6.99 -8.39 19.87
C SER A 158 -6.31 -9.10 18.69
N PRO A 159 -5.45 -10.11 18.93
CA PRO A 159 -4.85 -10.91 17.85
C PRO A 159 -5.87 -11.57 16.91
N THR A 160 -7.11 -11.80 17.35
CA THR A 160 -8.18 -12.40 16.53
C THR A 160 -9.18 -11.37 16.00
N GLY A 161 -8.95 -10.08 16.23
CA GLY A 161 -9.76 -8.99 15.65
C GLY A 161 -10.94 -8.51 16.50
N SER A 162 -11.08 -8.99 17.74
CA SER A 162 -12.08 -8.47 18.68
C SER A 162 -11.63 -7.17 19.35
N LYS A 163 -12.58 -6.32 19.77
CA LYS A 163 -12.28 -5.04 20.44
C LYS A 163 -11.42 -5.25 21.70
N ARG A 164 -10.37 -4.44 21.84
CA ARG A 164 -9.46 -4.46 23.00
C ARG A 164 -9.21 -3.03 23.49
N GLU A 165 -9.75 -2.67 24.65
CA GLU A 165 -9.51 -1.37 25.31
C GLU A 165 -8.45 -1.45 26.41
N LYS A 166 -7.32 -2.10 26.11
CA LYS A 166 -6.15 -2.21 26.99
C LYS A 166 -4.88 -2.31 26.13
N PRO A 167 -3.74 -1.77 26.58
CA PRO A 167 -2.48 -1.95 25.87
C PRO A 167 -2.08 -3.42 25.86
N PHE A 168 -1.12 -3.78 25.00
CA PHE A 168 -0.48 -5.08 25.08
C PHE A 168 0.31 -5.19 26.39
N GLU A 169 0.16 -6.32 27.10
CA GLU A 169 0.83 -6.53 28.41
C GLU A 169 2.33 -6.73 28.25
N LYS A 170 2.76 -7.24 27.09
CA LYS A 170 4.14 -7.46 26.71
C LYS A 170 4.50 -6.49 25.58
N SER A 171 5.70 -5.91 25.66
CA SER A 171 6.36 -5.27 24.52
C SER A 171 6.70 -6.32 23.46
N GLY A 172 6.93 -5.88 22.22
CA GLY A 172 7.33 -6.76 21.12
C GLY A 172 6.23 -6.96 20.08
N LEU A 173 6.44 -7.88 19.14
CA LEU A 173 5.52 -8.20 18.06
C LEU A 173 4.40 -9.13 18.55
N GLN A 174 3.17 -8.61 18.58
CA GLN A 174 1.99 -9.32 19.11
C GLN A 174 0.94 -9.63 18.04
N THR A 175 0.74 -8.72 17.09
CA THR A 175 -0.26 -8.90 16.02
C THR A 175 0.30 -8.50 14.67
N LEU A 176 -0.18 -9.17 13.63
CA LEU A 176 0.02 -8.80 12.23
C LEU A 176 -1.35 -8.62 11.58
N CYS A 177 -1.56 -7.51 10.91
CA CYS A 177 -2.83 -7.13 10.32
C CYS A 177 -2.67 -6.78 8.84
N ASN A 178 -3.32 -7.56 7.98
CA ASN A 178 -3.53 -7.28 6.56
C ASN A 178 -4.65 -6.25 6.39
N LYS A 179 -4.43 -5.26 5.52
CA LYS A 179 -5.37 -4.18 5.18
C LYS A 179 -5.49 -4.04 3.67
N THR A 180 -6.63 -3.52 3.24
CA THR A 180 -6.93 -3.07 1.88
C THR A 180 -7.72 -1.76 1.93
N ASP A 181 -8.19 -1.25 0.80
CA ASP A 181 -8.95 0.01 0.73
C ASP A 181 -10.43 -0.13 1.19
N ASN A 182 -10.69 -1.13 2.04
CA ASN A 182 -11.98 -1.41 2.67
C ASN A 182 -11.85 -1.38 4.20
N SER A 183 -12.98 -1.42 4.90
CA SER A 183 -13.01 -1.39 6.37
C SER A 183 -12.77 -2.74 7.06
N VAL A 184 -12.47 -3.79 6.28
CA VAL A 184 -12.15 -5.13 6.77
C VAL A 184 -10.65 -5.26 7.01
N LEU A 185 -10.32 -5.86 8.14
CA LEU A 185 -8.95 -6.17 8.55
C LEU A 185 -8.82 -7.69 8.70
N GLN A 186 -7.76 -8.26 8.16
CA GLN A 186 -7.44 -9.68 8.36
C GLN A 186 -6.29 -9.81 9.35
N MET A 187 -6.49 -10.59 10.41
CA MET A 187 -5.49 -10.81 11.45
C MET A 187 -4.72 -12.10 11.17
N LEU A 188 -3.41 -12.02 11.27
CA LEU A 188 -2.48 -13.12 11.02
C LEU A 188 -1.62 -13.40 12.25
N ASP A 189 -1.24 -14.66 12.45
CA ASP A 189 -0.16 -15.01 13.36
C ASP A 189 1.17 -14.43 12.82
N PRO A 190 1.93 -13.65 13.61
CA PRO A 190 3.14 -12.98 13.12
C PRO A 190 4.32 -13.93 12.81
N THR A 191 4.23 -15.20 13.21
CA THR A 191 5.27 -16.21 12.98
C THR A 191 4.89 -17.14 11.85
N THR A 192 3.72 -17.79 11.95
CA THR A 192 3.25 -18.79 10.98
C THR A 192 2.53 -18.18 9.78
N LEU A 193 2.18 -16.89 9.87
CA LEU A 193 1.38 -16.14 8.90
C LEU A 193 -0.04 -16.66 8.72
N GLU A 194 -0.48 -17.59 9.57
CA GLU A 194 -1.81 -18.19 9.52
C GLU A 194 -2.89 -17.13 9.76
N PRO A 195 -3.95 -17.08 8.95
CA PRO A 195 -5.12 -16.27 9.26
C PRO A 195 -5.79 -16.76 10.55
N ILE A 196 -5.83 -15.89 11.55
CA ILE A 196 -6.36 -16.21 12.90
C ILE A 196 -7.57 -15.36 13.30
N GLY A 197 -7.95 -14.38 12.48
CA GLY A 197 -9.18 -13.62 12.71
C GLY A 197 -9.48 -12.56 11.65
N ILE A 198 -10.64 -11.93 11.79
CA ILE A 198 -11.08 -10.80 10.96
C ILE A 198 -11.64 -9.74 11.92
N ALA A 199 -11.37 -8.47 11.62
CA ALA A 199 -12.03 -7.35 12.27
C ALA A 199 -12.71 -6.45 11.24
N GLU A 200 -13.82 -5.86 11.65
CA GLU A 200 -14.41 -4.70 10.98
C GLU A 200 -14.04 -3.45 11.77
N GLN A 201 -13.93 -2.30 11.11
CA GLN A 201 -13.74 -1.03 11.83
C GLN A 201 -14.86 -0.72 12.83
N THR A 202 -16.04 -1.32 12.70
CA THR A 202 -17.10 -1.23 13.72
C THR A 202 -16.70 -1.84 15.07
N ALA A 203 -15.76 -2.78 15.10
CA ALA A 203 -15.18 -3.32 16.33
C ALA A 203 -14.34 -2.26 17.08
N LEU A 204 -13.68 -1.36 16.34
CA LEU A 204 -12.94 -0.23 16.91
C LEU A 204 -13.92 0.82 17.47
N HIS A 205 -14.93 1.21 16.68
CA HIS A 205 -15.94 2.16 17.09
C HIS A 205 -17.26 1.96 16.31
N PRO A 206 -18.44 1.96 16.98
CA PRO A 206 -19.72 1.58 16.36
C PRO A 206 -20.19 2.52 15.23
N SER A 207 -19.64 3.73 15.11
CA SER A 207 -19.96 4.65 14.01
C SER A 207 -19.18 4.38 12.72
N LEU A 208 -18.11 3.58 12.75
CA LEU A 208 -17.26 3.28 11.58
C LEU A 208 -17.89 2.19 10.70
N LYS A 209 -19.11 2.45 10.22
CA LYS A 209 -19.93 1.51 9.44
C LYS A 209 -19.73 1.62 7.92
N GLY A 210 -18.86 2.52 7.48
CA GLY A 210 -18.54 2.73 6.08
C GLY A 210 -17.79 1.56 5.47
N GLN A 211 -17.94 1.40 4.15
CA GLN A 211 -17.39 0.29 3.38
C GLN A 211 -15.92 0.50 3.00
N LEU A 212 -15.50 1.76 2.84
CA LEU A 212 -14.17 2.11 2.35
C LEU A 212 -13.32 2.75 3.44
N SER A 213 -12.01 2.52 3.35
CA SER A 213 -10.98 3.07 4.23
C SER A 213 -9.67 3.16 3.46
N ALA A 214 -8.65 3.85 3.99
CA ALA A 214 -7.32 3.76 3.37
C ALA A 214 -6.64 2.44 3.78
N ALA A 215 -6.03 1.75 2.82
CA ALA A 215 -5.06 0.69 3.16
C ALA A 215 -3.90 1.26 3.99
N HIS A 216 -3.45 2.48 3.66
CA HIS A 216 -2.39 3.19 4.34
C HIS A 216 -2.86 3.97 5.57
N ALA A 217 -3.34 3.25 6.59
CA ALA A 217 -3.43 3.79 7.95
C ALA A 217 -2.06 4.38 8.35
N LYS A 218 -2.07 5.54 8.99
CA LYS A 218 -0.83 6.24 9.38
C LYS A 218 -0.60 6.10 10.88
N THR A 219 0.61 5.70 11.25
CA THR A 219 1.05 5.59 12.64
C THR A 219 1.93 6.76 12.99
N ASP A 220 1.65 7.43 14.11
CA ASP A 220 2.57 8.40 14.68
C ASP A 220 3.84 7.70 15.19
N PRO A 221 5.04 8.12 14.74
CA PRO A 221 6.29 7.45 15.12
C PRO A 221 6.69 7.68 16.58
N VAL A 222 6.10 8.65 17.28
CA VAL A 222 6.38 8.99 18.68
C VAL A 222 5.33 8.40 19.61
N THR A 223 4.04 8.62 19.34
CA THR A 223 2.95 8.18 20.24
C THR A 223 2.44 6.78 19.94
N GLY A 224 2.70 6.25 18.74
CA GLY A 224 2.14 4.99 18.25
C GLY A 224 0.64 5.05 17.94
N GLU A 225 0.02 6.23 17.98
CA GLU A 225 -1.38 6.42 17.59
C GLU A 225 -1.58 6.09 16.11
N VAL A 226 -2.65 5.35 15.82
CA VAL A 226 -3.00 4.96 14.45
C VAL A 226 -4.20 5.76 13.98
N PHE A 227 -4.02 6.46 12.86
CA PHE A 227 -5.02 7.27 12.19
C PHE A 227 -5.53 6.56 10.94
N ASN A 228 -6.81 6.74 10.64
CA ASN A 228 -7.40 6.37 9.34
C ASN A 228 -8.71 7.14 9.11
N TYR A 229 -9.38 6.90 7.98
CA TYR A 229 -10.73 7.35 7.71
C TYR A 229 -11.66 6.17 7.43
N ASN A 230 -12.96 6.39 7.60
CA ASN A 230 -14.02 5.47 7.20
C ASN A 230 -15.02 6.24 6.32
N LEU A 231 -15.32 5.72 5.13
CA LEU A 231 -16.25 6.32 4.18
C LEU A 231 -17.47 5.42 4.01
N GLU A 232 -18.63 5.98 4.35
CA GLU A 232 -19.94 5.38 4.15
C GLU A 232 -20.52 5.83 2.80
N LEU A 233 -20.57 4.91 1.84
CA LEU A 233 -21.17 5.13 0.53
C LEU A 233 -22.69 5.25 0.65
N GLY A 234 -23.31 5.95 -0.31
CA GLY A 234 -24.74 6.26 -0.29
C GLY A 234 -25.08 7.48 0.57
N THR A 235 -24.65 7.52 1.84
CA THR A 235 -24.81 8.71 2.70
C THR A 235 -23.67 9.71 2.55
N ASN A 236 -22.56 9.28 1.92
CA ASN A 236 -21.36 10.05 1.62
C ASN A 236 -20.71 10.67 2.86
N VAL A 237 -20.73 9.94 3.97
CA VAL A 237 -20.20 10.38 5.26
C VAL A 237 -18.78 9.89 5.43
N TYR A 238 -17.85 10.82 5.61
CA TYR A 238 -16.48 10.56 6.02
C TYR A 238 -16.36 10.68 7.53
N ARG A 239 -15.63 9.74 8.15
CA ARG A 239 -15.27 9.77 9.56
C ARG A 239 -13.76 9.58 9.67
N VAL A 240 -13.05 10.62 10.07
CA VAL A 240 -11.61 10.55 10.34
C VAL A 240 -11.45 10.19 11.81
N PHE A 241 -10.59 9.22 12.12
CA PHE A 241 -10.46 8.69 13.47
C PHE A 241 -9.00 8.39 13.84
N THR A 242 -8.77 8.28 15.13
CA THR A 242 -7.51 7.79 15.72
C THR A 242 -7.79 6.67 16.72
N VAL A 243 -6.83 5.76 16.88
CA VAL A 243 -6.85 4.67 17.86
C VAL A 243 -5.59 4.76 18.73
N SER A 244 -5.80 4.88 20.04
CA SER A 244 -4.74 5.00 21.03
C SER A 244 -4.12 3.64 21.34
N PRO A 245 -2.78 3.46 21.25
CA PRO A 245 -2.12 2.21 21.61
C PRO A 245 -2.12 1.96 23.12
N SER A 246 -2.08 3.02 23.93
CA SER A 246 -2.04 2.93 25.39
C SER A 246 -3.39 2.56 26.02
N THR A 247 -4.50 2.90 25.36
CA THR A 247 -5.85 2.65 25.90
C THR A 247 -6.70 1.73 25.02
N GLY A 248 -6.31 1.51 23.77
CA GLY A 248 -7.13 0.83 22.76
C GLY A 248 -8.40 1.59 22.36
N LYS A 249 -8.61 2.82 22.85
CA LYS A 249 -9.80 3.61 22.56
C LYS A 249 -9.70 4.26 21.19
N THR A 250 -10.83 4.30 20.50
CA THR A 250 -10.98 4.96 19.20
C THR A 250 -11.72 6.29 19.38
N HIS A 251 -11.17 7.36 18.82
CA HIS A 251 -11.78 8.69 18.82
C HIS A 251 -12.11 9.12 17.39
N ILE A 252 -13.33 9.60 17.18
CA ILE A 252 -13.71 10.24 15.91
C ILE A 252 -13.25 11.70 15.97
N LEU A 253 -12.31 12.05 15.10
CA LEU A 253 -11.70 13.38 15.00
C LEU A 253 -12.58 14.34 14.19
N ALA A 254 -13.18 13.86 13.10
CA ALA A 254 -14.10 14.63 12.29
C ALA A 254 -15.16 13.73 11.66
N THR A 255 -16.37 14.26 11.48
CA THR A 255 -17.45 13.65 10.68
C THR A 255 -18.02 14.69 9.75
N PHE A 256 -18.02 14.42 8.45
CA PHE A 256 -18.49 15.38 7.44
C PHE A 256 -19.02 14.67 6.19
N LYS A 257 -19.73 15.41 5.34
CA LYS A 257 -20.20 14.92 4.04
C LYS A 257 -19.40 15.57 2.92
N HIS A 258 -19.03 14.77 1.94
CA HIS A 258 -18.39 15.22 0.70
C HIS A 258 -18.65 14.19 -0.40
N PRO A 259 -18.64 14.53 -1.70
CA PRO A 259 -18.66 13.52 -2.76
C PRO A 259 -17.65 12.38 -2.49
N PRO A 260 -18.10 11.12 -2.55
CA PRO A 260 -17.26 9.98 -2.21
C PRO A 260 -16.21 9.78 -3.31
N ALA A 261 -14.96 9.50 -2.92
CA ALA A 261 -13.85 9.26 -3.84
C ALA A 261 -12.99 8.08 -3.40
N TYR A 262 -12.21 7.54 -4.33
CA TYR A 262 -11.20 6.53 -4.03
C TYR A 262 -9.96 7.16 -3.39
N ILE A 263 -9.72 6.89 -2.11
CA ILE A 263 -8.59 7.46 -1.35
C ILE A 263 -7.74 6.34 -0.76
N HIS A 264 -6.65 6.00 -1.44
CA HIS A 264 -5.75 4.91 -1.04
C HIS A 264 -4.89 5.25 0.18
N SER A 265 -4.56 6.53 0.37
CA SER A 265 -3.73 7.02 1.46
C SER A 265 -4.07 8.47 1.82
N PHE A 266 -3.53 8.95 2.93
CA PHE A 266 -3.72 10.32 3.42
C PHE A 266 -2.48 10.74 4.22
N PHE A 267 -2.46 11.91 4.84
CA PHE A 267 -1.28 12.38 5.58
C PHE A 267 -1.58 12.60 7.05
N ILE A 268 -0.52 12.53 7.84
CA ILE A 268 -0.47 13.13 9.16
C ILE A 268 0.76 14.03 9.22
N SER A 269 0.65 15.10 9.99
CA SER A 269 1.73 15.99 10.43
C SER A 269 1.79 15.93 11.96
N GLU A 270 2.60 16.77 12.60
CA GLU A 270 2.73 16.81 14.06
C GLU A 270 1.38 17.11 14.74
N ASN A 271 0.56 17.99 14.17
CA ASN A 271 -0.68 18.46 14.78
C ASN A 271 -1.95 18.09 13.99
N TYR A 272 -1.83 17.69 12.72
CA TYR A 272 -2.99 17.52 11.85
C TYR A 272 -3.04 16.19 11.11
N VAL A 273 -4.25 15.67 10.91
CA VAL A 273 -4.56 14.75 9.81
C VAL A 273 -4.90 15.59 8.58
N ILE A 274 -4.34 15.25 7.42
CA ILE A 274 -4.68 15.89 6.15
C ILE A 274 -5.30 14.82 5.25
N LEU A 275 -6.61 14.93 5.03
CA LEU A 275 -7.35 14.07 4.13
C LEU A 275 -7.61 14.82 2.81
N CYS A 276 -6.90 14.42 1.76
CA CYS A 276 -7.13 14.93 0.42
C CYS A 276 -8.15 14.04 -0.31
N VAL A 277 -9.31 14.60 -0.64
CA VAL A 277 -10.27 14.00 -1.56
C VAL A 277 -9.89 14.43 -2.97
N TRP A 278 -9.01 13.66 -3.61
CA TRP A 278 -8.56 13.89 -4.99
C TRP A 278 -9.55 13.36 -6.03
N SER A 279 -9.28 13.59 -7.32
CA SER A 279 -10.21 13.51 -8.45
C SER A 279 -10.56 12.07 -8.91
N SER A 280 -10.99 11.23 -7.98
CA SER A 280 -11.37 9.82 -8.17
C SER A 280 -12.79 9.52 -7.66
N HIS A 281 -13.73 10.43 -7.94
CA HIS A 281 -15.09 10.34 -7.40
C HIS A 281 -15.89 9.16 -7.97
N PHE A 282 -16.79 8.60 -7.16
CA PHE A 282 -17.73 7.58 -7.63
C PHE A 282 -18.95 8.20 -8.31
N ARG A 283 -19.34 7.64 -9.47
CA ARG A 283 -20.58 8.02 -10.16
C ARG A 283 -21.79 7.74 -9.26
N LYS A 284 -22.73 8.69 -9.21
CA LYS A 284 -23.99 8.56 -8.46
C LYS A 284 -23.77 8.08 -7.01
N GLY A 285 -22.71 8.54 -6.35
CA GLY A 285 -22.42 8.20 -4.95
C GLY A 285 -22.02 6.74 -4.70
N GLY A 286 -21.59 6.00 -5.73
CA GLY A 286 -21.21 4.60 -5.62
C GLY A 286 -22.31 3.60 -5.97
N LEU A 287 -23.51 4.06 -6.34
CA LEU A 287 -24.62 3.18 -6.74
C LEU A 287 -24.25 2.16 -7.85
N PRO A 288 -23.45 2.51 -8.89
CA PRO A 288 -23.04 1.55 -9.91
C PRO A 288 -22.23 0.37 -9.36
N MET A 289 -21.64 0.48 -8.17
CA MET A 289 -20.91 -0.62 -7.54
C MET A 289 -21.81 -1.82 -7.23
N LEU A 290 -23.11 -1.58 -6.99
CA LEU A 290 -24.15 -2.62 -6.86
C LEU A 290 -24.39 -3.42 -8.16
N LEU A 291 -24.09 -2.82 -9.31
CA LEU A 291 -24.42 -3.37 -10.62
C LEU A 291 -23.19 -3.99 -11.29
N ASN A 292 -22.05 -3.32 -11.17
CA ASN A 292 -20.83 -3.66 -11.87
C ASN A 292 -19.99 -4.70 -11.13
N HIS A 293 -20.14 -4.84 -9.81
CA HIS A 293 -19.34 -5.77 -8.97
C HIS A 293 -17.82 -5.55 -9.04
N ASN A 294 -17.40 -4.40 -9.54
CA ASN A 294 -16.03 -3.95 -9.49
C ASN A 294 -15.95 -2.47 -9.13
N PHE A 295 -14.79 -2.05 -8.66
CA PHE A 295 -14.51 -0.69 -8.23
C PHE A 295 -14.26 0.26 -9.40
N VAL A 296 -13.37 -0.11 -10.32
CA VAL A 296 -12.85 0.77 -11.39
C VAL A 296 -13.98 1.29 -12.29
N ASP A 297 -14.93 0.45 -12.68
CA ASP A 297 -16.03 0.83 -13.57
C ASP A 297 -17.09 1.70 -12.86
N THR A 298 -16.89 2.08 -11.61
CA THR A 298 -17.83 2.92 -10.84
C THR A 298 -17.36 4.36 -10.73
N LEU A 299 -16.10 4.63 -11.08
CA LEU A 299 -15.49 5.95 -11.04
C LEU A 299 -16.09 6.87 -12.11
N ALA A 300 -16.16 8.16 -11.78
CA ALA A 300 -16.57 9.22 -12.68
C ALA A 300 -15.45 9.59 -13.64
N ASP A 301 -15.82 10.20 -14.77
CA ASP A 301 -14.85 10.63 -15.75
C ASP A 301 -13.95 11.71 -15.14
N TYR A 302 -12.64 11.45 -15.11
CA TYR A 302 -11.65 12.35 -14.53
C TYR A 302 -11.74 13.78 -15.10
N LYS A 303 -12.03 13.91 -16.40
CA LYS A 303 -12.19 15.19 -17.10
C LYS A 303 -13.36 16.04 -16.58
N THR A 304 -14.30 15.43 -15.86
CA THR A 304 -15.47 16.10 -15.27
C THR A 304 -15.30 16.41 -13.79
N SER A 305 -14.15 16.07 -13.20
CA SER A 305 -13.86 16.31 -11.78
C SER A 305 -13.64 17.79 -11.49
N SER A 306 -14.13 18.25 -10.34
CA SER A 306 -14.08 19.62 -9.85
C SER A 306 -12.79 19.99 -9.09
N GLY A 307 -11.67 19.29 -9.33
CA GLY A 307 -10.43 19.47 -8.58
C GLY A 307 -10.31 18.53 -7.37
N ALA A 308 -9.37 18.83 -6.48
CA ALA A 308 -9.13 18.10 -5.24
C ALA A 308 -9.40 18.98 -4.02
N THR A 309 -10.01 18.40 -2.98
CA THR A 309 -10.33 19.10 -1.72
C THR A 309 -9.49 18.55 -0.58
N TRP A 310 -8.82 19.42 0.16
CA TRP A 310 -7.93 19.07 1.27
C TRP A 310 -8.57 19.48 2.60
N PHE A 311 -8.87 18.50 3.44
CA PHE A 311 -9.36 18.72 4.80
C PHE A 311 -8.20 18.62 5.78
N VAL A 312 -7.88 19.72 6.47
CA VAL A 312 -6.93 19.75 7.58
C VAL A 312 -7.73 19.61 8.87
N ILE A 313 -7.43 18.55 9.62
CA ILE A 313 -8.21 18.10 10.78
C ILE A 313 -7.27 18.08 11.99
N ASP A 314 -7.68 18.74 13.07
CA ASP A 314 -7.01 18.63 14.36
C ASP A 314 -6.99 17.16 14.80
N ARG A 315 -5.78 16.62 14.98
CA ARG A 315 -5.62 15.19 15.26
C ARG A 315 -5.74 14.85 16.74
N LYS A 316 -5.90 15.84 17.62
CA LYS A 316 -6.07 15.63 19.07
C LYS A 316 -7.47 15.09 19.38
N PRO A 317 -7.61 14.04 20.20
CA PRO A 317 -8.91 13.60 20.71
C PRO A 317 -9.66 14.75 21.41
N GLY A 318 -10.90 15.00 21.00
CA GLY A 318 -11.70 16.14 21.50
C GLY A 318 -11.26 17.51 20.96
N GLY A 319 -10.38 17.53 19.95
CA GLY A 319 -9.94 18.73 19.26
C GLY A 319 -11.01 19.37 18.39
N SER A 320 -10.60 20.35 17.59
CA SER A 320 -11.52 21.24 16.86
C SER A 320 -12.18 20.63 15.61
N GLY A 321 -11.88 19.36 15.29
CA GLY A 321 -12.31 18.74 14.04
C GLY A 321 -11.63 19.36 12.82
N ILE A 322 -12.39 19.67 11.77
CA ILE A 322 -11.85 20.34 10.58
C ILE A 322 -11.45 21.78 10.94
N VAL A 323 -10.15 22.08 10.87
CA VAL A 323 -9.61 23.42 11.13
C VAL A 323 -9.42 24.23 9.86
N ALA A 324 -9.25 23.57 8.71
CA ALA A 324 -9.13 24.26 7.44
C ALA A 324 -9.56 23.38 6.27
N THR A 325 -10.11 24.02 5.23
CA THR A 325 -10.33 23.39 3.93
C THR A 325 -9.55 24.14 2.85
N TYR A 326 -8.90 23.40 1.96
CA TYR A 326 -8.23 23.94 0.76
C TYR A 326 -8.72 23.23 -0.50
N GLU A 327 -8.54 23.86 -1.66
CA GLU A 327 -8.79 23.31 -2.97
C GLU A 327 -7.55 23.43 -3.87
N SER A 328 -7.37 22.47 -4.77
CA SER A 328 -6.34 22.51 -5.82
C SER A 328 -6.88 21.97 -7.15
N ASP A 329 -6.09 22.13 -8.20
CA ASP A 329 -6.36 21.52 -9.51
C ASP A 329 -6.46 19.99 -9.39
N SER A 330 -7.13 19.37 -10.36
CA SER A 330 -7.38 17.93 -10.39
C SER A 330 -6.08 17.13 -10.49
N PHE A 331 -5.99 16.09 -9.66
CA PHE A 331 -4.97 15.03 -9.75
C PHE A 331 -5.55 13.75 -9.14
N PHE A 332 -4.88 12.63 -9.35
CA PHE A 332 -5.10 11.39 -8.60
C PHE A 332 -3.81 10.99 -7.92
N SER A 333 -3.89 10.28 -6.79
CA SER A 333 -2.73 9.78 -6.07
C SER A 333 -3.07 8.43 -5.46
N PHE A 334 -2.12 7.51 -5.51
CA PHE A 334 -2.13 6.35 -4.63
C PHE A 334 -1.45 6.71 -3.31
N HIS A 335 -0.18 7.12 -3.36
CA HIS A 335 0.65 7.23 -2.16
C HIS A 335 0.99 8.67 -1.79
N SER A 336 0.55 9.04 -0.58
CA SER A 336 1.17 10.07 0.23
C SER A 336 2.55 9.61 0.69
N ILE A 337 3.54 10.50 0.58
CA ILE A 337 4.91 10.26 1.04
C ILE A 337 5.04 10.74 2.48
N ASN A 338 4.89 12.04 2.71
CA ASN A 338 5.04 12.66 4.02
C ASN A 338 4.31 14.01 4.09
N ALA A 339 4.02 14.49 5.30
CA ALA A 339 3.59 15.86 5.52
C ALA A 339 4.22 16.44 6.79
N TYR A 340 4.49 17.74 6.79
CA TYR A 340 5.08 18.45 7.92
C TYR A 340 4.61 19.89 7.96
N GLU A 341 4.78 20.51 9.12
CA GLU A 341 4.44 21.91 9.37
C GLU A 341 5.72 22.75 9.38
N GLU A 342 5.68 23.94 8.80
CA GLU A 342 6.78 24.92 8.88
C GLU A 342 6.23 26.36 8.94
N PRO A 343 6.98 27.32 9.50
CA PRO A 343 6.62 28.73 9.39
C PRO A 343 6.48 29.14 7.93
N SER A 344 5.47 29.94 7.59
CA SER A 344 5.25 30.35 6.21
C SER A 344 6.43 31.18 5.69
N PRO A 345 6.98 30.90 4.50
CA PRO A 345 8.05 31.68 3.93
C PRO A 345 7.63 33.12 3.59
N THR A 346 6.33 33.38 3.47
CA THR A 346 5.77 34.72 3.16
C THR A 346 5.31 35.49 4.40
N ASP A 347 5.00 34.79 5.49
CA ASP A 347 4.64 35.37 6.80
C ASP A 347 5.04 34.41 7.93
N PRO A 348 6.24 34.56 8.54
CA PRO A 348 6.72 33.66 9.59
C PRO A 348 5.86 33.61 10.85
N SER A 349 4.87 34.50 11.01
CA SER A 349 3.88 34.43 12.10
C SER A 349 2.76 33.40 11.83
N LYS A 350 2.72 32.83 10.63
CA LYS A 350 1.78 31.82 10.17
C LYS A 350 2.48 30.47 9.99
N THR A 351 1.68 29.42 10.01
CA THR A 351 2.13 28.05 9.73
C THR A 351 1.59 27.59 8.39
N ASP A 352 2.43 26.95 7.59
CA ASP A 352 2.03 26.23 6.39
C ASP A 352 2.13 24.72 6.64
N VAL A 353 1.29 23.94 5.96
CA VAL A 353 1.47 22.48 5.85
C VAL A 353 2.04 22.17 4.48
N VAL A 354 3.11 21.38 4.46
CA VAL A 354 3.73 20.84 3.25
C VAL A 354 3.37 19.37 3.14
N ALA A 355 2.91 18.93 1.98
CA ALA A 355 2.49 17.55 1.72
C ALA A 355 3.09 17.03 0.42
N ASP A 356 3.88 15.95 0.53
CA ASP A 356 4.59 15.33 -0.59
C ASP A 356 3.92 14.03 -1.02
N LEU A 357 3.65 13.85 -2.31
CA LEU A 357 2.93 12.69 -2.85
C LEU A 357 3.35 12.35 -4.27
N LEU A 358 2.88 11.19 -4.75
CA LEU A 358 3.02 10.78 -6.14
C LEU A 358 1.70 11.01 -6.89
N ALA A 359 1.72 11.94 -7.84
CA ALA A 359 0.53 12.41 -8.53
C ALA A 359 0.43 11.91 -9.97
N TYR A 360 -0.79 11.55 -10.35
CA TYR A 360 -1.25 11.25 -11.69
C TYR A 360 -2.14 12.38 -12.20
N ASP A 361 -2.13 12.59 -13.52
CA ASP A 361 -3.00 13.58 -14.18
C ASP A 361 -4.21 12.91 -14.86
N SER A 362 -4.44 11.63 -14.56
CA SER A 362 -5.57 10.85 -15.06
C SER A 362 -5.84 9.66 -14.14
N LEU A 363 -6.97 8.97 -14.37
CA LEU A 363 -7.25 7.66 -13.76
C LEU A 363 -6.79 6.49 -14.63
N ASP A 364 -6.11 6.72 -15.76
CA ASP A 364 -5.74 5.65 -16.68
C ASP A 364 -4.68 4.70 -16.11
N VAL A 365 -3.98 5.10 -15.04
CA VAL A 365 -3.14 4.18 -14.25
C VAL A 365 -3.94 2.99 -13.71
N LEU A 366 -5.23 3.18 -13.35
CA LEU A 366 -6.10 2.08 -12.91
C LEU A 366 -6.32 1.07 -14.03
N LYS A 367 -6.32 1.52 -15.29
CA LYS A 367 -6.42 0.62 -16.46
C LYS A 367 -5.07 -0.03 -16.78
N ARG A 368 -3.96 0.67 -16.52
CA ARG A 368 -2.59 0.11 -16.68
C ARG A 368 -2.39 -1.14 -15.83
N PHE A 369 -3.03 -1.22 -14.65
CA PHE A 369 -2.88 -2.35 -13.73
C PHE A 369 -3.80 -3.55 -13.98
N TYR A 370 -4.51 -3.60 -15.11
CA TYR A 370 -5.04 -4.88 -15.61
C TYR A 370 -3.89 -5.84 -15.93
N VAL A 371 -3.99 -7.09 -15.51
CA VAL A 371 -2.87 -8.04 -15.55
C VAL A 371 -2.33 -8.23 -16.97
N ASP A 372 -3.19 -8.31 -17.98
CA ASP A 372 -2.79 -8.42 -19.39
C ASP A 372 -1.93 -7.24 -19.88
N ASN A 373 -1.97 -6.08 -19.22
CA ASN A 373 -1.14 -4.92 -19.52
C ASN A 373 0.23 -4.96 -18.82
N LEU A 374 0.46 -5.93 -17.93
CA LEU A 374 1.66 -6.06 -17.12
C LEU A 374 2.52 -7.27 -17.52
N LEU A 375 1.91 -8.33 -18.05
CA LEU A 375 2.63 -9.56 -18.43
C LEU A 375 3.61 -9.31 -19.58
N SER A 376 4.89 -9.62 -19.35
CA SER A 376 5.97 -9.45 -20.34
C SER A 376 5.79 -10.22 -21.65
N ASP A 377 4.99 -11.29 -21.64
CA ASP A 377 4.64 -12.10 -22.82
C ASP A 377 3.29 -11.72 -23.44
N SER A 378 2.63 -10.68 -22.93
CA SER A 378 1.38 -10.17 -23.49
C SER A 378 1.62 -9.17 -24.62
N PRO A 379 1.00 -9.37 -25.81
CA PRO A 379 1.01 -8.37 -26.88
C PRO A 379 0.44 -7.01 -26.45
N THR A 380 -0.56 -7.02 -25.56
CA THR A 380 -1.19 -5.81 -25.04
C THR A 380 -0.23 -5.00 -24.18
N ALA A 381 0.49 -5.67 -23.27
CA ALA A 381 1.50 -5.05 -22.42
C ALA A 381 2.64 -4.43 -23.24
N LYS A 382 3.09 -5.14 -24.29
CA LYS A 382 4.09 -4.64 -25.24
C LYS A 382 3.62 -3.33 -25.91
N SER A 383 2.43 -3.35 -26.53
CA SER A 383 1.87 -2.18 -27.21
C SER A 383 1.70 -0.98 -26.28
N LEU A 384 1.19 -1.22 -25.06
CA LEU A 384 1.05 -0.17 -24.05
C LEU A 384 2.41 0.44 -23.67
N THR A 385 3.43 -0.39 -23.48
CA THR A 385 4.77 0.06 -23.09
C THR A 385 5.44 0.85 -24.21
N GLU A 386 5.34 0.40 -25.45
CA GLU A 386 5.89 1.09 -26.64
C GLU A 386 5.19 2.42 -26.92
N SER A 387 3.90 2.56 -26.57
CA SER A 387 3.15 3.81 -26.76
C SER A 387 3.69 4.99 -25.95
N SER A 388 4.50 4.74 -24.91
CA SER A 388 5.04 5.78 -24.01
C SER A 388 3.96 6.71 -23.44
N ASN A 389 2.79 6.16 -23.10
CA ASN A 389 1.68 6.96 -22.56
C ASN A 389 1.96 7.43 -21.12
N PHE A 390 2.60 8.59 -21.00
CA PHE A 390 2.94 9.23 -19.73
C PHE A 390 1.72 9.72 -18.92
N ASP A 391 0.50 9.70 -19.47
CA ASP A 391 -0.72 10.00 -18.69
C ASP A 391 -1.01 8.93 -17.63
N THR A 392 -0.46 7.73 -17.82
CA THR A 392 -0.49 6.65 -16.82
C THR A 392 0.62 6.76 -15.80
N TYR A 393 1.50 7.78 -15.91
CA TYR A 393 2.69 7.89 -15.08
C TYR A 393 2.50 8.86 -13.89
N ALA A 394 2.95 8.42 -12.72
CA ALA A 394 3.09 9.25 -11.53
C ALA A 394 4.32 10.16 -11.63
N GLY A 395 4.27 11.30 -10.94
CA GLY A 395 5.41 12.15 -10.66
C GLY A 395 5.33 12.71 -9.25
N PHE A 396 6.49 12.98 -8.64
CA PHE A 396 6.56 13.62 -7.33
C PHE A 396 5.95 15.03 -7.39
N ARG A 397 5.06 15.33 -6.45
CA ARG A 397 4.52 16.68 -6.21
C ARG A 397 4.57 17.06 -4.74
N ARG A 398 5.02 18.29 -4.48
CA ARG A 398 4.96 18.96 -3.18
C ARG A 398 3.84 19.99 -3.20
N PHE A 399 2.80 19.76 -2.41
CA PHE A 399 1.74 20.73 -2.16
C PHE A 399 2.04 21.56 -0.92
N ARG A 400 1.64 22.83 -0.94
CA ARG A 400 1.66 23.74 0.19
C ARG A 400 0.26 24.25 0.48
N LEU A 401 -0.17 24.06 1.71
CA LEU A 401 -1.42 24.58 2.27
C LEU A 401 -1.03 25.76 3.16
N ALA A 402 -1.01 26.95 2.56
CA ALA A 402 -0.43 28.13 3.18
C ALA A 402 -1.37 28.80 4.20
N HIS A 403 -0.78 29.34 5.25
CA HIS A 403 -1.44 30.19 6.26
C HIS A 403 -2.60 29.48 6.95
N LEU A 404 -2.31 28.35 7.60
CA LEU A 404 -3.27 27.63 8.42
C LEU A 404 -4.01 28.60 9.36
N PRO A 405 -5.36 28.67 9.26
CA PRO A 405 -6.12 29.62 10.04
C PRO A 405 -6.22 29.14 11.49
N LYS A 406 -6.26 30.11 12.43
CA LYS A 406 -6.45 29.82 13.86
C LYS A 406 -7.88 29.37 14.19
N THR A 407 -8.83 29.67 13.31
CA THR A 407 -10.24 29.31 13.41
C THR A 407 -10.70 28.71 12.08
N PRO A 408 -11.65 27.76 12.07
CA PRO A 408 -12.15 27.17 10.83
C PRO A 408 -12.55 28.23 9.79
N ASN A 409 -12.07 28.06 8.56
CA ASN A 409 -12.44 28.93 7.44
C ASN A 409 -13.84 28.59 6.92
N SER A 410 -14.59 29.63 6.50
CA SER A 410 -15.93 29.46 5.91
C SER A 410 -15.89 29.17 4.40
N ARG A 411 -14.78 29.46 3.73
CA ARG A 411 -14.55 29.20 2.30
C ARG A 411 -13.20 28.52 2.11
N PRO A 412 -13.08 27.52 1.21
CA PRO A 412 -11.80 26.87 0.94
C PRO A 412 -10.71 27.86 0.53
N LEU A 413 -9.51 27.65 1.06
CA LEU A 413 -8.28 28.32 0.64
C LEU A 413 -7.69 27.60 -0.58
N LYS A 414 -6.64 28.14 -1.20
CA LYS A 414 -5.96 27.49 -2.32
C LYS A 414 -4.73 26.71 -1.84
N ALA A 415 -4.64 25.42 -2.15
CA ALA A 415 -3.39 24.68 -2.04
C ALA A 415 -2.57 24.88 -3.33
N THR A 416 -1.28 25.15 -3.19
CA THR A 416 -0.37 25.43 -4.30
C THR A 416 0.63 24.30 -4.48
N VAL A 417 1.13 24.11 -5.71
CA VAL A 417 2.19 23.14 -5.99
C VAL A 417 3.53 23.88 -5.99
N ASP A 418 4.41 23.54 -5.03
CA ASP A 418 5.76 24.12 -4.92
C ASP A 418 6.75 23.38 -5.83
N ILE A 419 6.64 22.05 -5.88
CA ILE A 419 7.51 21.19 -6.68
C ILE A 419 6.64 20.24 -7.49
N SER A 420 6.95 20.12 -8.78
CA SER A 420 6.44 19.08 -9.67
C SER A 420 7.60 18.53 -10.47
N MET A 421 7.90 17.24 -10.32
CA MET A 421 8.99 16.57 -11.01
C MET A 421 8.51 15.88 -12.29
N ASP A 422 9.46 15.63 -13.21
CA ASP A 422 9.19 14.90 -14.44
C ASP A 422 8.76 13.45 -14.14
N LYS A 423 7.83 12.94 -14.93
CA LYS A 423 7.17 11.64 -14.73
C LYS A 423 7.89 10.46 -15.39
N LYS A 424 8.93 10.68 -16.21
CA LYS A 424 9.61 9.64 -17.02
C LYS A 424 10.17 8.48 -16.20
N LEU A 425 10.52 8.73 -14.94
CA LEU A 425 11.01 7.68 -14.04
C LEU A 425 9.88 6.84 -13.44
N TRP A 426 8.64 7.32 -13.51
CA TRP A 426 7.48 6.69 -12.89
C TRP A 426 7.75 6.18 -11.47
N PRO A 427 8.14 7.07 -10.53
CA PRO A 427 8.32 6.66 -9.16
C PRO A 427 6.98 6.21 -8.58
N GLU A 428 6.98 5.09 -7.86
CA GLU A 428 5.84 4.51 -7.18
C GLU A 428 6.28 3.75 -5.91
N LEU A 429 5.32 3.36 -5.07
CA LEU A 429 5.55 2.69 -3.78
C LEU A 429 6.63 3.40 -2.94
N PRO A 430 6.41 4.68 -2.58
CA PRO A 430 7.45 5.51 -2.03
C PRO A 430 7.73 5.19 -0.56
N SER A 431 8.99 5.29 -0.17
CA SER A 431 9.44 5.24 1.21
C SER A 431 10.44 6.36 1.51
N ILE A 432 10.59 6.67 2.79
CA ILE A 432 11.56 7.63 3.31
C ILE A 432 12.23 7.03 4.54
N ASN A 433 13.31 7.64 5.00
CA ASN A 433 13.86 7.32 6.31
C ASN A 433 12.78 7.55 7.40
N PRO A 434 12.40 6.53 8.19
CA PRO A 434 11.32 6.65 9.16
C PRO A 434 11.57 7.72 10.24
N ARG A 435 12.83 8.11 10.49
CA ARG A 435 13.20 9.20 11.41
C ARG A 435 12.70 10.58 10.96
N PHE A 436 12.35 10.71 9.68
CA PHE A 436 11.90 11.96 9.06
C PHE A 436 10.39 12.00 8.80
N LYS A 437 9.64 10.97 9.22
CA LYS A 437 8.17 11.04 9.24
C LYS A 437 7.71 12.25 10.05
N LEU A 438 6.72 12.98 9.54
CA LEU A 438 6.18 14.22 10.12
C LEU A 438 7.15 15.41 10.11
N ARG A 439 8.33 15.27 9.47
CA ARG A 439 9.37 16.29 9.41
C ARG A 439 9.75 16.58 7.97
N LYS A 440 10.40 17.72 7.77
CA LYS A 440 11.03 18.04 6.49
C LYS A 440 12.07 16.97 6.15
N HIS A 441 12.04 16.50 4.91
CA HIS A 441 12.90 15.44 4.39
C HIS A 441 13.41 15.82 3.00
N ARG A 442 14.51 15.20 2.59
CA ARG A 442 15.21 15.41 1.32
C ARG A 442 15.16 14.20 0.39
N PHE A 443 15.18 12.98 0.93
CA PHE A 443 15.31 11.77 0.12
C PHE A 443 14.04 10.93 0.12
N VAL A 444 13.62 10.54 -1.09
CA VAL A 444 12.51 9.62 -1.32
C VAL A 444 13.01 8.43 -2.12
N TYR A 445 12.64 7.24 -1.71
CA TYR A 445 12.96 5.98 -2.39
C TYR A 445 11.69 5.39 -2.98
N GLY A 446 11.79 4.64 -4.07
CA GLY A 446 10.63 3.96 -4.65
C GLY A 446 11.01 2.99 -5.75
N VAL A 447 10.02 2.30 -6.29
CA VAL A 447 10.17 1.57 -7.54
C VAL A 447 10.14 2.54 -8.72
N ARG A 448 10.67 2.14 -9.87
CA ARG A 448 10.62 2.92 -11.11
C ARG A 448 10.29 2.06 -12.32
N SER A 449 9.76 2.70 -13.35
CA SER A 449 9.59 2.12 -14.69
C SER A 449 10.15 3.10 -15.72
N ALA A 450 11.22 2.71 -16.42
CA ALA A 450 11.80 3.48 -17.52
C ALA A 450 11.65 2.77 -18.87
N GLY A 451 10.62 1.93 -19.00
CA GLY A 451 10.28 1.25 -20.25
C GLY A 451 11.22 0.12 -20.64
N LYS A 452 12.07 -0.38 -19.74
CA LYS A 452 12.89 -1.58 -20.01
C LYS A 452 12.06 -2.86 -19.88
N SER A 453 11.04 -2.85 -19.03
CA SER A 453 10.08 -3.94 -18.84
C SER A 453 8.64 -3.43 -19.05
N THR A 454 7.67 -4.34 -19.09
CA THR A 454 6.25 -3.99 -19.13
C THR A 454 5.67 -3.56 -17.77
N PHE A 455 6.45 -3.65 -16.69
CA PHE A 455 6.02 -3.32 -15.33
C PHE A 455 7.08 -2.46 -14.63
N ILE A 456 7.72 -2.97 -13.58
CA ILE A 456 8.80 -2.29 -12.84
C ILE A 456 10.15 -2.81 -13.34
N ASP A 457 11.12 -1.90 -13.48
CA ASP A 457 12.46 -2.20 -14.01
C ASP A 457 13.63 -1.66 -13.17
N GLY A 458 13.34 -1.17 -11.97
CA GLY A 458 14.37 -0.78 -11.03
C GLY A 458 13.85 -0.09 -9.77
N LEU A 459 14.80 0.38 -8.98
CA LEU A 459 14.58 1.25 -7.82
C LEU A 459 15.17 2.63 -8.08
N VAL A 460 14.59 3.65 -7.48
CA VAL A 460 15.03 5.04 -7.58
C VAL A 460 15.15 5.67 -6.20
N LYS A 461 16.22 6.44 -6.01
CA LYS A 461 16.36 7.45 -4.97
C LYS A 461 16.21 8.82 -5.62
N ILE A 462 15.38 9.66 -5.05
CA ILE A 462 15.11 11.03 -5.47
C ILE A 462 15.62 11.96 -4.38
N ASP A 463 16.49 12.88 -4.75
CA ASP A 463 16.83 14.05 -3.93
C ASP A 463 15.88 15.18 -4.32
N VAL A 464 14.90 15.49 -3.46
CA VAL A 464 13.84 16.45 -3.77
C VAL A 464 14.34 17.89 -3.83
N ASP A 465 15.46 18.19 -3.16
CA ASP A 465 16.03 19.54 -3.11
C ASP A 465 16.80 19.84 -4.40
N THR A 466 17.65 18.90 -4.83
CA THR A 466 18.45 19.06 -6.07
C THR A 466 17.72 18.58 -7.32
N LYS A 467 16.61 17.83 -7.14
CA LYS A 467 15.85 17.14 -8.18
C LYS A 467 16.65 16.07 -8.94
N SER A 468 17.79 15.64 -8.39
CA SER A 468 18.62 14.58 -8.96
C SER A 468 18.15 13.20 -8.52
N THR A 469 18.53 12.19 -9.28
CA THR A 469 18.14 10.80 -8.99
C THR A 469 19.30 9.84 -9.15
N VAL A 470 19.34 8.83 -8.29
CA VAL A 470 20.22 7.66 -8.40
C VAL A 470 19.33 6.43 -8.54
N SER A 471 19.70 5.44 -9.35
CA SER A 471 18.86 4.27 -9.60
C SER A 471 19.64 2.98 -9.56
N TRP A 472 18.96 1.93 -9.11
CA TRP A 472 19.41 0.54 -9.23
C TRP A 472 18.53 -0.18 -10.25
N SER A 473 19.14 -1.03 -11.08
CA SER A 473 18.46 -1.83 -12.10
C SER A 473 19.40 -2.94 -12.57
N GLU A 474 18.91 -4.16 -12.64
CA GLU A 474 19.60 -5.31 -13.20
C GLU A 474 18.71 -5.92 -14.30
N HIS A 475 19.30 -6.35 -15.42
CA HIS A 475 18.52 -6.76 -16.59
C HIS A 475 17.70 -8.02 -16.30
N GLY A 476 16.40 -7.97 -16.63
CA GLY A 476 15.48 -9.09 -16.42
C GLY A 476 14.99 -9.23 -14.97
N GLN A 477 15.29 -8.27 -14.10
CA GLN A 477 15.02 -8.39 -12.66
C GLN A 477 14.10 -7.30 -12.12
N THR A 478 12.93 -7.70 -11.63
CA THR A 478 11.89 -6.77 -11.17
C THR A 478 11.87 -6.66 -9.64
N PRO A 479 12.23 -5.49 -9.06
CA PRO A 479 12.17 -5.25 -7.62
C PRO A 479 10.75 -4.88 -7.15
N GLY A 480 10.47 -5.15 -5.87
CA GLY A 480 9.34 -4.60 -5.12
C GLY A 480 9.68 -3.33 -4.35
N GLU A 481 8.72 -2.81 -3.57
CA GLU A 481 8.89 -1.62 -2.73
C GLU A 481 10.17 -1.68 -1.87
N PRO A 482 11.01 -0.62 -1.91
CA PRO A 482 12.19 -0.53 -1.06
C PRO A 482 11.81 -0.07 0.36
N ILE A 483 12.07 -0.89 1.38
CA ILE A 483 11.85 -0.54 2.78
C ILE A 483 13.15 -0.01 3.39
N PHE A 484 13.14 1.24 3.87
CA PHE A 484 14.30 1.88 4.48
C PHE A 484 14.51 1.40 5.93
N VAL A 485 15.72 0.92 6.23
CA VAL A 485 16.18 0.60 7.58
C VAL A 485 17.33 1.55 7.95
N PRO A 486 17.16 2.44 8.94
CA PRO A 486 18.16 3.44 9.27
C PRO A 486 19.39 2.83 9.93
N ASP A 487 20.57 3.34 9.57
CA ASP A 487 21.80 3.05 10.29
C ASP A 487 21.73 3.71 11.69
N PRO A 488 21.81 2.95 12.79
CA PRO A 488 21.78 3.51 14.15
C PRO A 488 23.02 4.36 14.49
N SER A 489 24.11 4.26 13.73
CA SER A 489 25.37 4.94 13.98
C SER A 489 25.55 6.28 13.25
N SER A 490 24.60 6.65 12.38
CA SER A 490 24.66 7.87 11.57
C SER A 490 23.38 8.69 11.66
N ASP A 491 23.54 10.01 11.64
CA ASP A 491 22.45 11.00 11.62
C ASP A 491 22.11 11.47 10.19
N ASP A 492 22.88 11.06 9.18
CA ASP A 492 22.59 11.37 7.78
C ASP A 492 21.21 10.79 7.39
N GLU A 493 20.40 11.59 6.68
CA GLU A 493 19.04 11.18 6.29
C GLU A 493 19.03 9.92 5.41
N ASP A 494 20.03 9.74 4.55
CA ASP A 494 20.19 8.60 3.66
C ASP A 494 21.17 7.53 4.17
N ALA A 495 21.62 7.61 5.43
CA ALA A 495 22.41 6.54 6.04
C ALA A 495 21.53 5.38 6.51
N GLY A 496 21.68 4.25 5.83
CA GLY A 496 20.91 3.05 6.09
C GLY A 496 20.88 2.14 4.89
N SER A 497 20.01 1.14 4.96
CA SER A 497 19.84 0.15 3.89
C SER A 497 18.42 0.15 3.35
N LEU A 498 18.26 -0.20 2.07
CA LEU A 498 16.96 -0.52 1.48
C LEU A 498 16.81 -2.04 1.36
N LEU A 499 15.71 -2.56 1.89
CA LEU A 499 15.29 -3.95 1.72
C LEU A 499 14.24 -4.02 0.60
N SER A 500 14.50 -4.79 -0.45
CA SER A 500 13.54 -5.00 -1.55
C SER A 500 13.54 -6.45 -1.98
N VAL A 501 12.37 -7.04 -2.20
CA VAL A 501 12.28 -8.40 -2.75
C VAL A 501 12.29 -8.29 -4.27
N VAL A 502 13.24 -8.97 -4.92
CA VAL A 502 13.45 -8.92 -6.36
C VAL A 502 13.11 -10.27 -6.97
N LEU A 503 12.40 -10.26 -8.09
CA LEU A 503 12.29 -11.40 -8.98
C LEU A 503 13.40 -11.35 -10.02
N ASP A 504 14.29 -12.34 -10.02
CA ASP A 504 15.13 -12.65 -11.17
C ASP A 504 14.30 -13.45 -12.19
N GLY A 505 13.83 -12.72 -13.21
CA GLY A 505 13.01 -13.25 -14.29
C GLY A 505 13.72 -14.33 -15.09
N ILE A 506 15.03 -14.19 -15.28
CA ILE A 506 15.85 -15.09 -16.09
C ILE A 506 16.08 -16.40 -15.33
N ALA A 507 16.40 -16.31 -14.04
CA ALA A 507 16.66 -17.46 -13.19
C ALA A 507 15.39 -18.18 -12.72
N GLY A 508 14.22 -17.53 -12.75
CA GLY A 508 12.98 -18.13 -12.24
C GLY A 508 12.89 -18.10 -10.71
N LYS A 509 13.63 -17.22 -10.04
CA LYS A 509 13.80 -17.21 -8.58
C LYS A 509 13.82 -15.79 -8.03
N SER A 510 13.52 -15.64 -6.75
CA SER A 510 13.55 -14.36 -6.07
C SER A 510 14.65 -14.27 -5.03
N TYR A 511 14.92 -13.07 -4.55
CA TYR A 511 15.82 -12.84 -3.44
C TYR A 511 15.46 -11.56 -2.69
N LEU A 512 15.84 -11.48 -1.42
CA LEU A 512 15.82 -10.23 -0.66
C LEU A 512 17.10 -9.46 -0.97
N LEU A 513 16.99 -8.37 -1.71
CA LEU A 513 18.07 -7.42 -2.00
C LEU A 513 18.28 -6.47 -0.82
N VAL A 514 19.54 -6.19 -0.52
CA VAL A 514 19.96 -5.13 0.42
C VAL A 514 20.86 -4.14 -0.32
N LEU A 515 20.38 -2.91 -0.46
CA LEU A 515 21.15 -1.80 -1.03
C LEU A 515 21.62 -0.85 0.07
N ASP A 516 22.80 -0.28 -0.09
CA ASP A 516 23.16 0.95 0.60
C ASP A 516 22.26 2.10 0.10
N ALA A 517 21.53 2.74 1.00
CA ALA A 517 20.53 3.75 0.63
C ALA A 517 21.16 5.06 0.12
N LYS A 518 22.43 5.32 0.44
CA LYS A 518 23.14 6.52 -0.01
C LYS A 518 23.50 6.41 -1.49
N THR A 519 24.11 5.29 -1.85
CA THR A 519 24.77 5.03 -3.14
C THR A 519 23.90 4.21 -4.10
N MET A 520 22.85 3.56 -3.61
CA MET A 520 22.02 2.59 -4.35
C MET A 520 22.82 1.37 -4.87
N THR A 521 23.97 1.07 -4.28
CA THR A 521 24.75 -0.14 -4.61
C THR A 521 24.38 -1.30 -3.71
N GLU A 522 24.43 -2.51 -4.25
CA GLU A 522 24.15 -3.72 -3.47
C GLU A 522 25.26 -4.01 -2.46
N VAL A 523 24.85 -4.30 -1.23
CA VAL A 523 25.75 -4.76 -0.15
C VAL A 523 25.59 -6.25 0.13
N GLY A 524 24.41 -6.80 -0.12
CA GLY A 524 24.17 -8.24 -0.05
C GLY A 524 22.75 -8.64 -0.46
N ARG A 525 22.52 -9.94 -0.54
CA ARG A 525 21.21 -10.52 -0.82
C ARG A 525 21.01 -11.86 -0.13
N ALA A 526 19.76 -12.25 0.12
CA ALA A 526 19.37 -13.58 0.57
C ALA A 526 18.49 -14.27 -0.47
N LYS A 527 18.93 -15.40 -1.02
CA LYS A 527 18.27 -16.08 -2.15
C LYS A 527 17.09 -16.93 -1.69
N VAL A 528 15.95 -16.81 -2.37
CA VAL A 528 14.75 -17.63 -2.19
C VAL A 528 14.70 -18.65 -3.32
N ASP A 529 14.47 -19.93 -3.02
CA ASP A 529 14.44 -21.00 -4.03
C ASP A 529 13.11 -21.08 -4.80
N SER A 530 12.41 -19.96 -4.92
CA SER A 530 11.12 -19.84 -5.57
C SER A 530 10.90 -18.42 -6.11
N VAL A 531 9.85 -18.26 -6.90
CA VAL A 531 9.31 -16.94 -7.24
C VAL A 531 8.55 -16.38 -6.04
N VAL A 532 8.82 -15.12 -5.70
CA VAL A 532 7.98 -14.29 -4.83
C VAL A 532 7.14 -13.38 -5.71
N GLY A 533 5.82 -13.40 -5.51
CA GLY A 533 4.89 -12.65 -6.35
C GLY A 533 5.00 -11.13 -6.13
N PHE A 534 4.65 -10.35 -7.15
CA PHE A 534 4.67 -8.88 -7.09
C PHE A 534 3.56 -8.33 -6.19
N GLY A 535 3.77 -8.37 -4.88
CA GLY A 535 2.90 -7.71 -3.92
C GLY A 535 3.15 -6.20 -3.83
N PHE A 536 2.46 -5.55 -2.90
CA PHE A 536 2.39 -4.10 -2.81
C PHE A 536 3.30 -3.55 -1.71
N HIS A 537 2.90 -3.74 -0.46
CA HIS A 537 3.53 -3.08 0.68
C HIS A 537 4.09 -4.05 1.72
N GLY A 538 4.91 -3.49 2.61
CA GLY A 538 5.56 -4.23 3.68
C GLY A 538 5.94 -3.36 4.86
N THR A 539 6.39 -4.03 5.92
CA THR A 539 6.86 -3.37 7.13
C THR A 539 8.04 -4.14 7.69
N HIS A 540 9.09 -3.41 8.11
CA HIS A 540 10.20 -3.97 8.86
C HIS A 540 10.03 -3.66 10.34
N VAL A 541 10.23 -4.67 11.18
CA VAL A 541 10.28 -4.55 12.63
C VAL A 541 11.71 -4.86 13.05
N ALA A 542 12.41 -3.86 13.59
CA ALA A 542 13.76 -4.03 14.09
C ALA A 542 13.82 -5.06 15.23
N GLU A 543 14.93 -5.77 15.36
CA GLU A 543 15.15 -6.82 16.37
C GLU A 543 14.84 -6.35 17.81
N ALA A 544 15.16 -5.10 18.14
CA ALA A 544 14.87 -4.50 19.44
C ALA A 544 13.36 -4.39 19.77
N ASN A 545 12.50 -4.54 18.77
CA ASN A 545 11.04 -4.44 18.87
C ASN A 545 10.32 -5.79 18.64
N LEU A 546 11.05 -6.90 18.56
CA LEU A 546 10.47 -8.24 18.40
C LEU A 546 9.91 -8.80 19.70
#